data_AF-A0A952VQT4-F1
#
_entry.id   AF-A0A952VQT4-F1
#
_cell.length_a   1.000
_cell.length_b   1.000
_cell.length_c   1.000
_cell.angle_alpha   90.00
_cell.angle_beta   90.00
_cell.angle_gamma   90.00
#
_symmetry.space_group_name_H-M   'P 1'
#
loop_
_entity.id
_entity.type
_entity.pdbx_description
1 polymer ?
#
loop_
_entity_poly.entity_id
_entity_poly.type
_entity_poly.pdbx_seq_one_letter_code
_entity_poly.pdbx_strand_id
1 'polypeptide(L)' 'MLNRFRGKAAIQASSVDFLTERRRARILSALNNRTRRITVLLEDIYDPLNGNAVLRTADGLGIQDIHVAENRHKFEVH' A
#
# COMPACT_ATOMS: atom_id res chain seq x y z
N MET A 1 -16.01 -7.11 -11.06
CA MET A 1 -15.22 -8.02 -11.91
C MET A 1 -14.25 -7.17 -12.72
N LEU A 2 -12.94 -7.50 -12.69
CA LEU A 2 -11.77 -6.79 -13.25
C LEU A 2 -10.98 -5.87 -12.29
N ASN A 3 -10.16 -6.50 -11.44
CA ASN A 3 -8.87 -5.94 -11.08
C ASN A 3 -7.85 -7.09 -10.99
N ARG A 4 -7.56 -7.71 -12.15
CA ARG A 4 -6.52 -8.75 -12.25
C ARG A 4 -5.15 -8.08 -12.12
N PHE A 5 -4.48 -8.29 -10.98
CA PHE A 5 -3.02 -8.40 -10.82
C PHE A 5 -2.10 -7.66 -11.82
N ARG A 6 -2.20 -6.33 -11.95
CA ARG A 6 -1.23 -5.58 -12.79
C ARG A 6 0.17 -5.48 -12.16
N GLY A 7 0.30 -5.55 -10.84
CA GLY A 7 1.58 -5.34 -10.15
C GLY A 7 2.60 -6.49 -10.29
N LYS A 8 2.18 -7.75 -10.08
CA LYS A 8 3.10 -8.91 -10.12
C LYS A 8 3.63 -9.18 -11.53
N ALA A 9 2.74 -9.14 -12.52
CA ALA A 9 3.11 -9.31 -13.92
C ALA A 9 4.04 -8.18 -14.41
N ALA A 10 3.80 -6.93 -13.99
CA ALA A 10 4.65 -5.80 -14.37
C ALA A 10 6.07 -5.90 -13.79
N ILE A 11 6.25 -6.36 -12.55
CA ILE A 11 7.59 -6.53 -11.94
C ILE A 11 8.30 -7.81 -12.41
N GLN A 12 7.55 -8.81 -12.85
CA GLN A 12 8.14 -10.00 -13.49
C GLN A 12 8.58 -9.73 -14.93
N ALA A 13 7.82 -8.91 -15.67
CA ALA A 13 8.07 -8.62 -17.09
C ALA A 13 9.05 -7.46 -17.34
N SER A 14 9.27 -6.57 -16.37
CA SER A 14 10.30 -5.54 -16.53
C SER A 14 11.69 -6.18 -16.44
N SER A 15 12.49 -5.97 -17.48
CA SER A 15 13.95 -6.14 -17.43
C SER A 15 14.50 -5.07 -16.51
N VAL A 16 14.51 -5.37 -15.21
CA VAL A 16 14.90 -4.40 -14.17
C VAL A 16 16.42 -4.36 -14.02
N ASP A 17 17.10 -3.81 -15.02
CA ASP A 17 18.55 -3.60 -14.98
C ASP A 17 18.97 -2.63 -13.84
N PHE A 18 18.01 -2.00 -13.17
CA PHE A 18 18.21 -1.11 -12.01
C PHE A 18 17.90 -1.74 -10.65
N LEU A 19 17.36 -2.97 -10.58
CA LEU A 19 17.11 -3.65 -9.30
C LEU A 19 18.05 -4.83 -9.12
N THR A 20 18.68 -4.90 -7.95
CA THR A 20 19.36 -6.14 -7.54
C THR A 20 18.35 -7.26 -7.33
N GLU A 21 18.78 -8.51 -7.54
CA GLU A 21 17.95 -9.70 -7.30
C GLU A 21 17.38 -9.72 -5.88
N ARG A 22 18.17 -9.31 -4.88
CA ARG A 22 17.71 -9.19 -3.49
C ARG A 22 16.54 -8.22 -3.34
N ARG A 23 16.57 -7.07 -4.01
CA ARG A 23 15.49 -6.08 -3.95
C ARG A 23 14.25 -6.58 -4.68
N ARG A 24 14.43 -7.20 -5.85
CA ARG A 24 13.35 -7.83 -6.62
C ARG A 24 12.63 -8.91 -5.80
N ALA A 25 13.37 -9.83 -5.18
CA ALA A 25 12.81 -10.89 -4.35
C ALA A 25 12.00 -10.34 -3.16
N ARG A 26 12.49 -9.29 -2.49
CA ARG A 26 11.76 -8.63 -1.40
C ARG A 26 10.45 -8.01 -1.86
N ILE A 27 10.46 -7.31 -2.99
CA ILE A 27 9.25 -6.70 -3.55
C ILE A 27 8.23 -7.77 -3.93
N LEU A 28 8.66 -8.85 -4.59
CA LEU A 28 7.78 -9.97 -4.95
C LEU A 28 7.20 -10.65 -3.70
N SER A 29 8.00 -10.83 -2.65
CA SER A 29 7.52 -11.35 -1.36
C SER A 29 6.45 -10.46 -0.73
N ALA A 30 6.68 -9.14 -0.68
CA ALA A 30 5.68 -8.19 -0.16
C ALA A 30 4.39 -8.22 -0.98
N LEU A 31 4.48 -8.23 -2.32
CA LEU A 31 3.32 -8.34 -3.22
C LEU A 31 2.55 -9.66 -3.05
N ASN A 32 3.22 -10.75 -2.71
CA ASN A 32 2.58 -12.03 -2.45
C ASN A 32 1.79 -12.04 -1.15
N ASN A 33 2.18 -11.23 -0.16
CA ASN A 33 1.53 -11.14 1.14
C ASN A 33 0.47 -10.04 1.24
N ARG A 34 0.10 -9.40 0.13
CA ARG A 34 -0.97 -8.39 0.12
C ARG A 34 -2.36 -9.01 0.23
N THR A 35 -3.26 -8.34 0.95
CA THR A 35 -4.67 -8.72 1.12
C THR A 35 -5.63 -7.62 0.67
N ARG A 36 -6.84 -8.01 0.26
CA ARG A 36 -8.02 -7.15 0.03
C ARG A 36 -9.23 -7.65 0.81
N ARG A 37 -9.00 -8.44 1.86
CA ARG A 37 -10.06 -8.96 2.75
C ARG A 37 -10.44 -7.99 3.86
N ILE A 38 -9.59 -7.00 4.10
CA ILE A 38 -9.74 -5.96 5.12
C ILE A 38 -9.45 -4.63 4.45
N THR A 39 -10.23 -3.62 4.82
CA THR A 39 -10.12 -2.24 4.35
C THR A 39 -10.10 -1.33 5.57
N VAL A 40 -9.28 -0.28 5.53
CA VAL A 40 -9.21 0.73 6.59
C VAL A 40 -9.96 1.98 6.15
N LEU A 41 -10.80 2.53 7.03
CA LEU A 41 -11.39 3.85 6.89
C LEU A 41 -10.80 4.77 7.96
N LEU A 42 -10.22 5.89 7.53
CA LEU A 42 -9.78 6.98 8.39
C LEU A 42 -10.80 8.10 8.32
N GLU A 43 -11.38 8.46 9.46
CA GLU A 43 -12.40 9.51 9.55
C GLU A 43 -11.86 10.69 10.34
N ASP A 44 -11.91 11.88 9.73
CA ASP A 44 -11.60 13.19 10.31
C ASP A 44 -10.30 13.22 11.14
N ILE A 45 -9.22 12.66 10.58
CA ILE A 45 -7.92 12.57 11.26
C ILE A 45 -7.37 13.96 11.55
N TYR A 46 -7.25 14.27 12.84
CA TYR A 46 -6.74 15.54 13.34
C TYR A 46 -5.23 15.71 13.12
N ASP A 47 -4.44 14.69 13.48
CA ASP A 47 -2.97 14.73 13.41
C ASP A 47 -2.46 13.91 12.21
N PRO A 48 -1.82 14.54 11.21
CA PRO A 48 -1.23 13.87 10.05
C PRO A 48 -0.24 12.75 10.41
N LEU A 49 0.46 12.84 11.54
CA LEU A 49 1.39 11.80 11.99
C LEU A 49 0.68 10.49 12.33
N ASN A 50 -0.55 10.57 12.84
CA ASN A 50 -1.39 9.39 13.07
C ASN A 50 -1.84 8.77 11.74
N GLY A 51 -2.18 9.60 10.75
CA GLY A 51 -2.45 9.14 9.39
C GLY A 51 -1.28 8.33 8.82
N ASN A 52 -0.07 8.88 8.91
CA ASN A 52 1.16 8.21 8.46
C ASN A 52 1.46 6.92 9.24
N ALA A 53 1.20 6.90 10.55
CA ALA A 53 1.36 5.70 11.37
C ALA A 53 0.41 4.59 10.91
N VAL A 54 -0.85 4.93 10.59
CA VAL A 54 -1.81 3.98 10.02
C VAL A 54 -1.36 3.47 8.66
N LEU A 55 -0.90 4.36 7.76
CA LEU A 55 -0.41 3.94 6.44
C LEU A 55 0.75 2.93 6.54
N ARG A 56 1.72 3.19 7.41
CA ARG A 56 2.84 2.26 7.67
C ARG A 56 2.39 0.95 8.28
N THR A 57 1.40 0.99 9.17
CA THR A 57 0.86 -0.21 9.81
C THR A 57 0.10 -1.06 8.80
N ALA A 58 -0.74 -0.45 7.97
CA ALA A 58 -1.44 -1.11 6.89
C ALA A 58 -0.47 -1.74 5.87
N ASP A 59 0.59 -1.02 5.50
CA ASP A 59 1.65 -1.54 4.63
C ASP A 59 2.30 -2.79 5.21
N GLY A 60 2.70 -2.75 6.49
CA GLY A 60 3.31 -3.89 7.19
C GLY A 60 2.37 -5.10 7.35
N LEU A 61 1.07 -4.87 7.46
CA LEU A 61 0.03 -5.92 7.54
C LEU A 61 -0.43 -6.41 6.16
N GLY A 62 0.09 -5.85 5.06
CA GLY A 62 -0.28 -6.22 3.70
C GLY A 62 -1.64 -5.68 3.24
N ILE A 63 -2.27 -4.77 3.99
CA ILE A 63 -3.53 -4.12 3.62
C ILE A 63 -3.26 -3.12 2.49
N GLN A 64 -4.10 -3.13 1.45
CA GLN A 64 -3.93 -2.28 0.27
C GLN A 64 -4.99 -1.20 0.12
N ASP A 65 -6.16 -1.42 0.70
CA ASP A 65 -7.32 -0.56 0.52
C ASP A 65 -7.51 0.28 1.79
N ILE A 66 -7.25 1.57 1.65
CA ILE A 66 -7.41 2.57 2.70
C ILE A 66 -8.21 3.73 2.10
N HIS A 67 -9.26 4.14 2.81
CA HIS A 67 -10.10 5.27 2.44
C HIS A 67 -10.01 6.33 3.53
N VAL A 68 -10.14 7.59 3.12
CA VAL A 68 -10.16 8.72 4.03
C VAL A 68 -11.45 9.50 3.82
N ALA A 69 -12.16 9.74 4.90
CA ALA A 69 -13.33 10.60 4.96
C ALA A 69 -12.96 11.85 5.77
N GLU A 70 -12.92 13.00 5.11
CA GLU A 70 -12.57 14.28 5.71
C GLU A 70 -13.84 15.03 6.12
N ASN A 71 -13.78 15.79 7.22
CA ASN A 71 -14.87 16.69 7.63
C ASN A 71 -14.34 18.07 8.00
N ARG A 72 -13.64 18.17 9.13
CA ARG A 72 -13.05 19.41 9.65
C ARG A 72 -11.54 19.45 9.38
N HIS A 73 -10.91 18.29 9.37
CA HIS A 73 -9.48 18.13 9.20
C HIS A 73 -9.17 17.52 7.84
N LYS A 74 -8.30 18.20 7.08
CA LYS A 74 -7.78 17.67 5.83
C LYS A 74 -6.72 16.62 6.12
N PHE A 75 -6.73 15.56 5.34
CA PHE A 75 -5.72 14.53 5.42
C PHE A 75 -4.47 14.98 4.67
N GLU A 76 -3.41 15.19 5.42
CA GLU A 76 -2.10 15.53 4.89
C GLU A 76 -1.18 14.31 4.93
N VAL A 77 -0.54 14.02 3.80
CA VAL A 77 0.54 13.03 3.73
C VAL A 77 1.86 13.81 3.73
N HIS A 78 2.76 13.44 4.63
CA HIS A 78 4.09 14.05 4.75
C HIS A 78 5.19 13.09 4.26
#